data_AF-X1C2X3-F1
#
_entry.id   AF-X1C2X3-F1
#
_cell.length_a   1.000
_cell.length_b   1.000
_cell.length_c   1.000
_cell.angle_alpha   90.00
_cell.angle_beta   90.00
_cell.angle_gamma   90.00
#
_symmetry.space_group_name_H-M   'P 1'
#
loop_
_entity.id
_entity.type
_entity.pdbx_description
1 polymer ?
#
loop_
_entity_poly.entity_id
_entity_poly.type
_entity_poly.pdbx_seq_one_letter_code
_entity_poly.pdbx_strand_id
1 'polypeptide(L)'
;AKYYPVSVKGQNNTIHLKIQDNGVGIDPKDLPHIFERFYRGDKSRQQKKGETGLGLAIAKSIVEAHNGTISVRSTLGKGTTFIISLPL
;
A
#
# COMPACT_ATOMS: atom_id res chain seq x y z
N ALA A 1 16.34 -10.89 8.81
CA ALA A 1 16.15 -9.49 8.37
C ALA A 1 14.79 -9.38 7.67
N LYS A 2 13.99 -8.36 7.96
CA LYS A 2 12.78 -8.08 7.16
C LYS A 2 13.23 -7.56 5.80
N TYR A 3 12.81 -8.22 4.72
CA TYR A 3 13.16 -7.85 3.35
C TYR A 3 11.90 -7.30 2.66
N TYR A 4 12.03 -6.15 2.02
CA TYR A 4 10.93 -5.49 1.31
C TYR A 4 11.34 -5.35 -0.16
N PRO A 5 11.03 -6.33 -1.03
CA PRO A 5 11.36 -6.22 -2.44
C PRO A 5 10.71 -4.96 -3.03
N VAL A 6 11.54 -4.13 -3.67
CA VAL A 6 11.08 -2.98 -4.46
C VAL A 6 11.56 -3.18 -5.89
N SER A 7 10.64 -3.07 -6.85
CA SER A 7 10.99 -3.14 -8.28
C SER A 7 10.32 -2.03 -9.06
N VAL A 8 11.06 -1.45 -10.00
CA VAL A 8 10.59 -0.41 -10.92
C VAL A 8 10.71 -0.93 -12.35
N LYS A 9 9.68 -0.75 -13.17
CA LYS A 9 9.70 -1.08 -14.61
C LYS A 9 9.02 0.03 -15.40
N GLY A 10 9.65 0.50 -16.47
CA GLY A 10 9.03 1.40 -17.45
C GLY A 10 8.42 0.60 -18.61
N GLN A 11 7.19 0.90 -19.00
CA GLN A 11 6.51 0.31 -20.16
C GLN A 11 5.43 1.27 -20.68
N ASN A 12 5.29 1.41 -22.00
CA ASN A 12 4.21 2.16 -22.65
C ASN A 12 3.95 3.55 -22.04
N ASN A 13 5.01 4.36 -21.90
CA ASN A 13 4.92 5.71 -21.30
C ASN A 13 4.36 5.72 -19.86
N THR A 14 4.60 4.65 -19.11
CA THR A 14 4.18 4.49 -17.70
C THR A 14 5.31 3.84 -16.90
N ILE A 15 5.54 4.30 -15.68
CA ILE A 15 6.39 3.64 -14.67
C ILE A 15 5.50 2.82 -13.75
N HIS A 16 5.85 1.54 -13.56
CA HIS A 16 5.26 0.65 -12.57
C HIS A 16 6.25 0.43 -11.41
N LEU A 17 5.83 0.81 -10.20
CA LEU A 17 6.54 0.57 -8.95
C LEU A 17 5.79 -0.50 -8.15
N LYS A 18 6.48 -1.59 -7.80
CA LYS A 18 5.94 -2.67 -6.97
C LYS A 18 6.73 -2.74 -5.67
N ILE A 19 6.02 -2.68 -4.54
CA ILE A 19 6.57 -2.76 -3.19
C ILE A 19 5.93 -3.98 -2.53
N GLN A 20 6.74 -4.94 -2.11
CA GLN A 20 6.28 -6.16 -1.46
C GLN A 20 6.82 -6.25 -0.04
N ASP A 21 6.04 -6.87 0.84
CA ASP A 21 6.48 -7.31 2.16
C ASP A 21 6.07 -8.77 2.40
N ASN A 22 6.68 -9.38 3.41
CA ASN A 22 6.33 -10.71 3.92
C ASN A 22 5.73 -10.64 5.34
N GLY A 23 5.04 -9.53 5.65
CA GLY A 23 4.39 -9.30 6.93
C GLY A 23 3.11 -10.10 7.11
N VAL A 24 2.29 -9.68 8.07
CA VAL A 24 1.07 -10.39 8.46
C VAL A 24 -0.06 -10.34 7.42
N GLY A 25 0.09 -9.54 6.37
CA GLY A 25 -0.96 -9.25 5.40
C GLY A 25 -2.11 -8.42 5.98
N ILE A 26 -3.11 -8.16 5.15
CA ILE A 26 -4.30 -7.34 5.46
C ILE A 26 -5.52 -8.25 5.40
N ASP A 27 -6.45 -8.07 6.34
CA ASP A 27 -7.74 -8.76 6.31
C ASP A 27 -8.53 -8.33 5.07
N PRO A 28 -9.12 -9.26 4.28
CA PRO A 28 -9.92 -8.89 3.11
C PRO A 28 -11.00 -7.84 3.39
N LYS A 29 -11.58 -7.83 4.60
CA LYS A 29 -12.59 -6.84 5.00
C LYS A 29 -12.03 -5.42 5.11
N ASP A 30 -10.74 -5.28 5.36
CA ASP A 30 -10.07 -3.99 5.57
C ASP A 30 -9.59 -3.40 4.24
N LEU A 31 -9.34 -4.23 3.22
CA LEU A 31 -8.80 -3.82 1.90
C LEU A 31 -9.54 -2.66 1.24
N PRO A 32 -10.89 -2.58 1.25
CA PRO A 32 -11.61 -1.44 0.66
C PRO A 32 -11.31 -0.11 1.36
N HIS A 33 -10.90 -0.14 2.62
CA HIS A 33 -10.84 1.03 3.50
C HIS A 33 -9.41 1.50 3.81
N ILE A 34 -8.37 0.74 3.47
CA ILE A 34 -6.98 1.05 3.88
C ILE A 34 -6.44 2.40 3.37
N PHE A 35 -7.07 2.98 2.35
CA PHE A 35 -6.71 4.29 1.80
C PHE A 35 -7.56 5.42 2.37
N GLU A 36 -8.54 5.13 3.21
CA GLU A 36 -9.32 6.14 3.94
C GLU A 36 -8.46 6.79 5.02
N ARG A 37 -8.63 8.10 5.21
CA ARG A 37 -7.92 8.84 6.25
C ARG A 37 -8.34 8.31 7.62
N PHE A 38 -7.36 8.12 8.49
CA PHE A 38 -7.55 7.64 9.87
C PHE A 38 -8.03 6.20 10.00
N TYR A 39 -8.22 5.48 8.87
CA TYR A 39 -8.61 4.07 8.93
C TYR A 39 -7.48 3.19 9.46
N ARG A 40 -7.85 2.23 10.31
CA ARG A 40 -6.95 1.28 10.96
C ARG A 40 -7.66 -0.06 11.09
N GLY A 41 -7.14 -1.11 10.44
CA GLY A 41 -7.64 -2.47 10.61
C GLY A 41 -7.43 -2.99 12.04
N ASP A 42 -8.23 -3.96 12.46
CA ASP A 42 -8.31 -4.44 13.86
C ASP A 42 -6.95 -4.81 14.47
N LYS A 43 -6.10 -5.51 13.70
CA LYS A 43 -4.75 -5.93 14.16
C LYS A 43 -3.80 -4.75 14.36
N SER A 44 -3.98 -3.67 13.60
CA SER A 44 -3.15 -2.46 13.72
C SER A 44 -3.54 -1.60 14.92
N ARG A 45 -4.80 -1.71 15.40
CA ARG A 45 -5.31 -0.96 16.57
C ARG A 45 -4.61 -1.33 17.87
N GLN A 46 -4.16 -2.58 17.98
CA GLN A 46 -3.47 -3.09 19.17
C GLN A 46 -1.96 -2.83 19.18
N GLN A 47 -1.32 -2.73 18.01
CA GLN A 47 0.14 -2.86 17.92
C GLN A 47 0.94 -1.56 18.11
N LYS A 48 0.38 -0.35 17.89
CA LYS A 48 1.13 0.90 18.11
C LYS A 48 0.24 2.09 18.49
N LYS A 49 0.46 2.60 19.71
CA LYS A 49 0.06 3.95 20.13
C LYS A 49 0.87 4.95 19.29
N GLY A 50 0.23 5.79 18.48
CA GLY A 50 0.88 6.92 17.79
C GLY A 50 0.78 6.96 16.26
N GLU A 51 0.41 5.88 15.58
CA GLU A 51 0.21 5.92 14.11
C GLU A 51 -1.21 6.40 13.78
N THR A 52 -1.32 7.52 13.09
CA THR A 52 -2.60 8.22 12.82
C THR A 52 -3.46 7.59 11.73
N GLY A 53 -2.95 6.60 10.99
CA GLY A 53 -3.65 6.04 9.83
C GLY A 53 -3.69 6.97 8.61
N LEU A 54 -2.73 7.89 8.48
CA LEU A 54 -2.68 8.85 7.35
C LEU A 54 -1.78 8.42 6.20
N GLY A 55 -0.81 7.54 6.43
CA GLY A 55 0.25 7.24 5.46
C GLY A 55 -0.26 6.80 4.08
N LEU A 56 -1.16 5.82 4.04
CA LEU A 56 -1.71 5.32 2.78
C LEU A 56 -2.64 6.32 2.09
N ALA A 57 -3.41 7.10 2.86
CA ALA A 57 -4.25 8.16 2.29
C ALA A 57 -3.40 9.27 1.64
N ILE A 58 -2.28 9.65 2.26
CA ILE A 58 -1.30 10.59 1.68
C ILE A 58 -0.67 9.98 0.43
N ALA A 59 -0.21 8.73 0.48
CA ALA A 59 0.37 8.06 -0.67
C ALA A 59 -0.59 8.02 -1.87
N LYS A 60 -1.86 7.66 -1.63
CA LYS A 60 -2.90 7.70 -2.67
C LYS A 60 -3.08 9.11 -3.25
N SER A 61 -3.20 10.12 -2.39
CA SER A 61 -3.35 11.51 -2.82
C SER A 61 -2.17 11.98 -3.69
N ILE A 62 -0.94 11.63 -3.32
CA ILE A 62 0.26 11.96 -4.10
C ILE A 62 0.23 11.26 -5.45
N VAL A 63 -0.06 9.96 -5.49
CA VAL A 63 -0.11 9.19 -6.73
C VAL A 63 -1.18 9.72 -7.68
N GLU A 64 -2.38 10.02 -7.16
CA GLU A 64 -3.48 10.59 -7.95
C GLU A 64 -3.15 12.00 -8.46
N ALA A 65 -2.46 12.83 -7.67
CA ALA A 65 -2.00 14.15 -8.09
C ALA A 65 -0.97 14.09 -9.25
N HIS A 66 -0.32 12.95 -9.45
CA HIS A 66 0.56 12.68 -10.59
C HIS A 66 -0.16 11.90 -11.70
N ASN A 67 -1.50 11.94 -11.75
CA ASN A 67 -2.33 11.20 -12.72
C ASN A 67 -2.09 9.68 -12.70
N GLY A 68 -1.60 9.16 -11.59
CA GLY A 68 -1.28 7.76 -11.41
C GLY A 68 -2.37 6.95 -10.73
N THR A 69 -2.07 5.67 -10.52
CA THR A 69 -2.92 4.74 -9.76
C THR A 69 -2.12 4.00 -8.71
N ILE A 70 -2.72 3.75 -7.55
CA ILE A 70 -2.17 2.87 -6.52
C ILE A 70 -3.17 1.76 -6.23
N SER A 71 -2.70 0.52 -6.18
CA SER A 71 -3.49 -0.66 -5.87
C SER A 71 -2.74 -1.56 -4.88
N VAL A 72 -3.49 -2.43 -4.22
CA VAL A 72 -2.96 -3.35 -3.22
C VAL A 72 -3.40 -4.77 -3.52
N ARG A 73 -2.52 -5.73 -3.28
CA ARG A 73 -2.83 -7.16 -3.21
C ARG A 73 -2.25 -7.69 -1.92
N SER A 74 -3.09 -8.25 -1.06
CA SER A 74 -2.64 -8.79 0.22
C SER A 74 -3.30 -10.13 0.51
N THR A 75 -2.61 -10.97 1.26
CA THR A 75 -3.20 -12.20 1.81
C THR A 75 -2.72 -12.34 3.24
N LEU A 76 -3.68 -12.55 4.15
CA LEU A 76 -3.39 -12.73 5.57
C LEU A 76 -2.37 -13.87 5.76
N GLY A 77 -1.32 -13.61 6.53
CA GLY A 77 -0.21 -14.54 6.79
C GLY A 77 0.82 -14.68 5.67
N LYS A 78 0.63 -14.07 4.49
CA LYS A 78 1.58 -14.15 3.36
C LYS A 78 2.30 -12.82 3.08
N GLY A 79 1.69 -11.70 3.43
CA GLY A 79 2.23 -10.35 3.22
C GLY A 79 1.38 -9.52 2.25
N THR A 80 1.90 -8.33 1.92
CA THR A 80 1.22 -7.36 1.07
C THR A 80 2.10 -6.94 -0.11
N THR A 81 1.46 -6.56 -1.20
CA THR A 81 2.08 -5.96 -2.38
C THR A 81 1.30 -4.71 -2.77
N PHE A 82 1.97 -3.57 -2.78
CA PHE A 82 1.46 -2.34 -3.37
C PHE A 82 2.00 -2.18 -4.78
N ILE A 83 1.15 -1.72 -5.69
CA ILE A 83 1.47 -1.50 -7.10
C ILE A 83 1.05 -0.08 -7.44
N ILE A 84 2.02 0.75 -7.81
CA ILE A 84 1.85 2.15 -8.21
C ILE A 84 2.15 2.24 -9.71
N SER A 85 1.30 2.92 -10.46
CA SER A 85 1.54 3.24 -11.87
C SER A 85 1.51 4.76 -12.06
N LEU A 86 2.55 5.33 -12.67
CA LEU A 86 2.68 6.76 -12.95
C LEU A 86 2.91 6.97 -14.45
N PRO A 87 2.13 7.84 -15.12
CA PRO A 87 2.44 8.26 -16.50
C PRO A 87 3.82 8.94 -16.59
N LEU A 88 4.48 8.80 -17.74
CA LEU A 88 5.71 9.50 -18.12
C LEU A 88 5.45 10.77 -18.92
#